data_AF-A0A8R7PX17-F1
#
_entry.id   AF-A0A8R7PX17-F1
#
_cell.length_a   1.000
_cell.length_b   1.000
_cell.length_c   1.000
_cell.angle_alpha   90.00
_cell.angle_beta   90.00
_cell.angle_gamma   90.00
#
_symmetry.space_group_name_H-M   'P 1'
#
loop_
_entity.id
_entity.type
_entity.pdbx_description
1 polymer ?
#
loop_
_entity_poly.entity_id
_entity_poly.type
_entity_poly.pdbx_seq_one_letter_code
_entity_poly.pdbx_strand_id
1 'polypeptide(L)' 'MARLTTVARLTTIRVLLSLAASHGILVHQMDVKTAFLNGELDEEIYMEQPDGFVLDGQ' A
#
# COMPACT_ATOMS: atom_id res chain seq x y z
N MET A 1 1.69 10.45 16.49
CA MET A 1 0.96 10.05 15.27
C MET A 1 1.98 9.53 14.26
N ALA A 2 2.23 8.23 14.24
CA ALA A 2 3.20 7.63 13.32
C ALA A 2 2.48 7.25 12.03
N ARG A 3 2.90 7.84 10.90
CA ARG A 3 2.34 7.53 9.58
C ARG A 3 3.04 6.27 9.04
N LEU A 4 2.45 5.11 9.26
CA LEU A 4 2.92 3.82 8.70
C LEU A 4 2.40 3.61 7.27
N THR A 5 2.60 4.58 6.36
CA THR A 5 2.25 4.38 4.95
C THR A 5 3.47 3.87 4.18
N THR A 6 3.48 2.60 3.78
CA THR A 6 4.48 2.08 2.85
C THR A 6 4.24 2.64 1.46
N VAL A 7 5.08 3.60 1.05
CA VAL A 7 5.05 4.15 -0.31
C VAL A 7 6.25 3.58 -1.07
N ALA A 8 5.97 2.84 -2.14
CA ALA A 8 7.02 2.37 -3.03
C ALA A 8 7.78 3.56 -3.63
N ARG A 9 9.11 3.56 -3.53
CA ARG A 9 9.94 4.61 -4.13
C ARG A 9 10.10 4.36 -5.62
N LEU A 10 9.81 5.38 -6.42
CA LEU A 10 9.90 5.29 -7.89
C LEU A 10 11.29 4.92 -8.39
N THR A 11 12.34 5.36 -7.69
CA THR A 11 13.74 4.99 -7.97
C THR A 11 13.96 3.48 -7.85
N THR A 12 13.40 2.85 -6.83
CA THR A 12 13.51 1.40 -6.60
C THR A 12 12.77 0.62 -7.68
N ILE A 13 11.56 1.05 -8.04
CA ILE A 13 10.78 0.43 -9.14
C ILE A 13 11.59 0.47 -10.45
N ARG A 14 12.20 1.62 -10.80
CA ARG A 14 13.01 1.75 -12.01
C ARG A 14 14.20 0.79 -12.03
N VAL A 15 14.94 0.67 -10.92
CA VAL A 15 16.07 -0.26 -10.82
C VAL A 15 15.62 -1.71 -11.03
N LEU A 16 14.52 -2.12 -10.41
CA LEU A 16 13.97 -3.47 -10.56
C LEU A 16 13.53 -3.75 -12.01
N LEU A 17 12.89 -2.78 -12.66
CA LEU A 17 12.51 -2.90 -14.06
C LEU A 17 13.72 -2.98 -15.00
N SER A 18 14.76 -2.17 -14.76
CA SER A 18 16.01 -2.24 -15.52
C SER A 18 16.69 -3.60 -15.39
N LEU A 19 16.70 -4.17 -14.18
CA LEU A 19 17.24 -5.50 -13.92
C LEU A 19 16.44 -6.59 -14.63
N ALA A 20 15.10 -6.51 -14.57
CA ALA A 20 14.23 -7.46 -15.25
C ALA A 20 14.45 -7.42 -16.76
N ALA A 21 14.54 -6.22 -17.35
CA ALA A 21 14.83 -6.05 -18.77
C ALA A 21 16.20 -6.62 -19.17
N SER A 22 17.24 -6.41 -18.35
CA SER A 22 18.59 -6.91 -18.66
C SER A 22 18.71 -8.43 -18.58
N HIS A 23 17.84 -9.09 -17.80
CA HIS A 23 17.84 -10.54 -17.61
C HIS A 23 16.71 -11.25 -18.38
N GLY A 24 15.92 -10.54 -19.18
CA GLY A 24 14.77 -11.11 -19.90
C GLY A 24 13.67 -11.65 -18.98
N ILE A 25 13.55 -11.12 -17.76
CA ILE A 25 12.57 -11.57 -16.77
C ILE A 25 11.20 -10.97 -17.11
N LEU A 26 10.17 -11.80 -17.13
CA LEU A 26 8.78 -11.37 -17.29
C LEU A 26 8.29 -10.69 -16.00
N VAL A 27 7.81 -9.45 -16.12
CA VAL A 27 7.27 -8.69 -15.00
C VAL A 27 5.75 -8.88 -14.96
N HIS A 28 5.24 -9.30 -13.80
CA HIS A 28 3.82 -9.39 -13.52
C HIS A 28 3.41 -8.25 -12.57
N GLN A 29 2.26 -7.63 -12.82
CA GLN A 29 1.67 -6.66 -11.91
C GLN A 29 0.54 -7.30 -11.12
N MET A 30 0.45 -6.97 -9.83
CA MET A 30 -0.66 -7.31 -8.97
C MET A 30 -1.30 -6.02 -8.50
N ASP A 31 -2.55 -5.80 -8.89
CA ASP A 31 -3.36 -4.67 -8.40
C ASP A 31 -4.00 -5.08 -7.07
N VAL A 32 -3.68 -4.36 -6.00
CA VAL A 32 -4.22 -4.61 -4.67
C VAL A 32 -5.17 -3.47 -4.34
N LYS A 33 -6.47 -3.77 -4.34
CA LYS A 33 -7.53 -2.78 -4.06
C LYS A 33 -7.45 -2.16 -2.66
N THR A 34 -6.84 -2.85 -1.72
CA THR A 34 -6.71 -2.44 -0.31
C THR A 34 -5.31 -2.77 0.20
N ALA A 35 -4.43 -1.77 0.26
CA ALA A 35 -3.13 -1.90 0.89
C ALA A 35 -3.26 -1.72 2.42
N PHE A 36 -3.89 -2.68 3.08
CA PHE A 36 -3.65 -2.85 4.51
C PHE A 36 -2.27 -3.49 4.66
N LEU A 37 -1.44 -2.95 5.55
CA LEU A 37 -0.20 -3.62 5.92
C LEU A 37 -0.59 -4.99 6.47
N ASN A 38 -0.24 -6.08 5.78
CA ASN A 38 -0.49 -7.46 6.23
C ASN A 38 0.47 -7.83 7.39
N GLY A 39 0.53 -6.99 8.42
CA GLY A 39 1.12 -7.32 9.71
C GLY A 39 0.01 -7.60 10.70
N GLU A 40 0.21 -8.56 11.60
CA GLU A 40 -0.62 -8.60 12.80
C GLU A 40 -0.41 -7.29 13.54
N LEU A 41 -1.53 -6.62 13.84
CA LEU A 41 -1.53 -5.34 14.48
C LEU A 41 -1.86 -5.57 15.94
N ASP A 42 -0.85 -5.53 16.80
CA ASP A 42 -1.01 -5.67 18.26
C ASP A 42 -1.69 -4.43 18.90
N GLU A 43 -1.84 -3.35 18.14
CA GLU A 43 -2.35 -2.06 18.61
C GLU A 43 -3.74 -1.74 18.01
N GLU A 44 -4.69 -1.33 18.84
CA GLU A 44 -5.95 -0.77 18.36
C GLU A 44 -5.71 0.57 17.65
N ILE A 45 -5.94 0.61 16.34
CA ILE A 45 -5.91 1.85 15.56
C ILE A 45 -7.32 2.42 15.44
N TYR A 46 -7.45 3.69 15.83
CA TYR A 46 -8.66 4.48 15.63
C TYR A 46 -8.46 5.34 14.38
N MET A 47 -9.39 5.24 13.43
CA MET A 47 -9.37 6.07 12.23
C MET A 47 -10.43 7.16 12.38
N GLU A 48 -10.03 8.42 12.19
CA GLU A 48 -10.99 9.52 12.13
C GLU A 48 -11.82 9.39 10.86
N GLN A 49 -13.14 9.45 11.01
CA GLN A 49 -14.04 9.38 9.87
C GLN A 49 -13.90 10.66 9.04
N PRO A 50 -13.83 10.55 7.71
CA PRO A 50 -13.72 11.72 6.86
C PRO A 50 -14.98 12.58 6.92
N ASP A 51 -14.81 13.89 6.73
CA ASP A 51 -15.91 14.85 6.68
C ASP A 51 -16.97 14.42 5.65
N GLY A 52 -18.23 14.35 6.09
CA GLY A 52 -19.36 13.93 5.26
C GLY A 52 -19.68 12.44 5.31
N PHE A 53 -18.99 11.66 6.13
CA PHE A 53 -19.44 10.31 6.45
C PHE A 53 -20.67 10.38 7.38
N VAL A 54 -21.83 9.97 6.87
CA VAL A 54 -23.08 9.86 7.61
C VAL A 54 -23.30 8.38 7.88
N LEU A 55 -23.28 7.98 9.15
CA LEU A 55 -23.84 6.70 9.57
C LEU A 55 -25.36 6.85 9.56
N ASP A 56 -26.03 6.31 8.54
CA ASP A 56 -27.45 6.04 8.66
C ASP A 56 -27.60 4.99 9.78
N GLY A 57 -28.37 5.38 10.81
CA GLY A 57 -28.34 4.78 12.14
C GLY A 57 -28.70 3.30 12.22
N GLN A 58 -28.29 2.72 13.35
CA GLN A 58 -28.90 1.52 13.95
C GLN A 58 -30.40 1.71 14.17
#